data_AF-A0A524F6N8-F1
#
_entry.id   AF-A0A524F6N8-F1
#
_cell.length_a   1.000
_cell.length_b   1.000
_cell.length_c   1.000
_cell.angle_alpha   90.00
_cell.angle_beta   90.00
_cell.angle_gamma   90.00
#
_symmetry.space_group_name_H-M   'P 1'
#
loop_
_entity.id
_entity.type
_entity.pdbx_description
1 polymer ?
#
loop_
_entity_poly.entity_id
_entity_poly.type
_entity_poly.pdbx_seq_one_letter_code
_entity_poly.pdbx_strand_id
1 'polypeptide(L)'
;MDKKQLILFLSGIALSAILAWILSITGIWQLVIIAGFAAGVLNYSMGWGCLSGGVGVFIGWGGIVLNGIINNNPAALLDAFGSIMGLTGIAWVFYILIVMFGFLFGVLGGALGGGIIRLIVPKTREK
;
A
#
# COMPACT_ATOMS: atom_id res chain seq x y z
N MET A 1 -13.50 15.92 -10.86
CA MET A 1 -12.83 15.94 -9.56
C MET A 1 -12.50 17.40 -9.24
N ASP A 2 -12.92 17.90 -8.08
CA ASP A 2 -12.55 19.25 -7.63
C ASP A 2 -11.03 19.34 -7.41
N LYS A 3 -10.43 20.50 -7.68
CA LYS A 3 -8.99 20.76 -7.48
C LYS A 3 -8.56 20.43 -6.06
N LYS A 4 -9.40 20.75 -5.05
CA LYS A 4 -9.10 20.43 -3.65
C LYS A 4 -9.00 18.92 -3.42
N GLN A 5 -9.94 18.15 -3.95
CA GLN A 5 -9.93 16.69 -3.83
C GLN A 5 -8.74 16.06 -4.54
N LEU A 6 -8.35 16.58 -5.71
CA LEU A 6 -7.15 16.12 -6.41
C LEU A 6 -5.88 16.34 -5.57
N ILE A 7 -5.73 17.52 -4.96
CA ILE A 7 -4.58 17.84 -4.11
C ILE A 7 -4.50 16.88 -2.91
N LEU A 8 -5.63 16.62 -2.25
CA LEU A 8 -5.69 15.68 -1.12
C LEU A 8 -5.36 14.25 -1.54
N PHE A 9 -5.87 13.83 -2.71
CA PHE A 9 -5.58 12.53 -3.28
C PHE A 9 -4.08 12.35 -3.57
N LEU A 10 -3.46 13.29 -4.28
CA LEU A 10 -2.03 13.25 -4.59
C LEU A 10 -1.16 13.34 -3.33
N SER A 11 -1.54 14.20 -2.37
CA SER A 11 -0.88 14.30 -1.07
C SER A 11 -0.96 12.98 -0.29
N GLY A 12 -2.12 12.31 -0.35
CA GLY A 12 -2.31 10.99 0.25
C GLY A 12 -1.43 9.91 -0.36
N ILE A 13 -1.30 9.89 -1.70
CA ILE A 13 -0.36 8.98 -2.37
C ILE A 13 1.07 9.24 -1.93
N ALA A 14 1.50 10.51 -1.96
CA ALA A 14 2.87 10.87 -1.58
C ALA A 14 3.16 10.51 -0.12
N LEU A 15 2.25 10.83 0.81
CA LEU A 15 2.40 10.53 2.23
C LEU A 15 2.46 9.01 2.47
N SER A 16 1.52 8.25 1.90
CA SER A 16 1.51 6.79 2.10
C SER A 16 2.69 6.11 1.44
N ALA A 17 3.19 6.59 0.30
CA ALA A 17 4.41 6.06 -0.31
C ALA A 17 5.64 6.26 0.58
N ILE A 18 5.83 7.47 1.11
CA ILE A 18 6.95 7.79 2.01
C ILE A 18 6.84 6.99 3.31
N LEU A 19 5.66 6.97 3.94
CA LEU A 19 5.44 6.23 5.17
C LEU A 19 5.60 4.72 4.97
N ALA A 20 5.05 4.16 3.89
CA ALA A 20 5.22 2.76 3.57
C ALA A 20 6.70 2.44 3.41
N TRP A 21 7.46 3.28 2.70
CA TRP A 21 8.90 3.09 2.56
C TRP A 21 9.61 3.06 3.92
N ILE A 22 9.41 4.07 4.76
CA ILE A 22 10.05 4.18 6.08
C ILE A 22 9.68 3.00 6.98
N LEU A 23 8.39 2.67 7.07
CA LEU A 23 7.90 1.61 7.94
C LEU A 23 8.39 0.22 7.51
N SER A 24 8.59 0.01 6.23
CA SER A 24 9.10 -1.26 5.70
C SER A 24 10.54 -1.55 6.11
N ILE A 25 11.33 -0.51 6.37
CA ILE A 25 12.72 -0.66 6.83
C ILE A 25 12.78 -1.34 8.21
N THR A 26 11.71 -1.28 9.01
CA THR A 26 11.64 -1.91 10.33
C THR A 26 11.60 -3.44 10.28
N GLY A 27 11.39 -4.04 9.11
CA GLY A 27 11.24 -5.49 8.94
C GLY A 27 9.83 -6.02 9.25
N ILE A 28 8.94 -5.19 9.83
CA ILE A 28 7.53 -5.53 10.06
C ILE A 28 6.70 -4.99 8.90
N TRP A 29 6.57 -5.80 7.85
CA TRP A 29 5.93 -5.40 6.61
C TRP A 29 4.45 -5.03 6.73
N GLN A 30 3.73 -5.59 7.70
CA GLN A 30 2.31 -5.30 7.91
C GLN A 30 2.07 -3.85 8.37
N LEU A 31 3.09 -3.14 8.86
CA LEU A 31 2.98 -1.74 9.28
C LEU A 31 2.60 -0.80 8.12
N VAL A 32 2.72 -1.22 6.86
CA VAL A 32 2.22 -0.45 5.71
C VAL A 32 0.73 -0.12 5.80
N ILE A 33 -0.04 -0.86 6.60
CA ILE A 33 -1.45 -0.51 6.88
C ILE A 33 -1.58 0.88 7.53
N ILE A 34 -0.61 1.30 8.33
CA ILE A 34 -0.56 2.63 8.97
C ILE A 34 -0.35 3.71 7.91
N ALA A 35 0.48 3.43 6.90
CA ALA A 35 0.68 4.35 5.77
C ALA A 35 -0.62 4.52 4.96
N GLY A 36 -1.32 3.41 4.67
CA GLY A 36 -2.65 3.45 4.05
C GLY A 36 -3.65 4.24 4.90
N PHE A 37 -3.66 4.02 6.21
CA PHE A 37 -4.50 4.74 7.16
C PHE A 37 -4.28 6.25 7.12
N ALA A 38 -3.03 6.69 7.15
CA ALA A 38 -2.69 8.11 7.06
C ALA A 38 -3.20 8.76 5.76
N ALA A 39 -3.10 8.07 4.62
CA ALA A 39 -3.67 8.55 3.36
C ALA A 39 -5.21 8.58 3.36
N GLY A 40 -5.84 7.60 4.02
CA GLY A 40 -7.28 7.57 4.25
C GLY A 40 -7.77 8.79 5.04
N VAL A 41 -7.06 9.16 6.11
CA VAL A 41 -7.38 10.32 6.95
C VAL A 41 -7.32 11.64 6.18
N LEU A 42 -6.45 11.76 5.17
CA LEU A 42 -6.35 12.97 4.36
C LEU A 42 -7.50 13.14 3.37
N ASN A 43 -8.24 12.07 3.05
CA ASN A 43 -9.29 12.08 2.05
C ASN A 43 -10.69 12.04 2.69
N TYR A 44 -11.53 13.01 2.37
CA TYR A 44 -12.91 13.07 2.90
C TYR A 44 -13.79 11.93 2.39
N SER A 45 -13.54 11.46 1.17
CA SER A 45 -14.25 10.32 0.60
C SER A 45 -13.45 9.04 0.80
N MET A 46 -14.12 8.05 1.38
CA MET A 46 -13.56 6.72 1.63
C MET A 46 -12.98 6.08 0.37
N GLY A 47 -13.61 6.25 -0.80
CA GLY A 47 -13.10 5.69 -2.06
C GLY A 47 -11.76 6.29 -2.48
N TRP A 48 -11.60 7.60 -2.35
CA TRP A 48 -10.33 8.28 -2.61
C TRP A 48 -9.27 7.95 -1.55
N GLY A 49 -9.68 7.76 -0.30
CA GLY A 49 -8.80 7.24 0.76
C GLY A 49 -8.26 5.84 0.46
N CYS A 50 -9.13 4.92 0.03
CA CYS A 50 -8.75 3.57 -0.38
C CYS A 50 -7.77 3.60 -1.55
N LEU A 51 -8.08 4.36 -2.61
CA LEU A 51 -7.23 4.45 -3.79
C LEU A 51 -5.87 5.09 -3.47
N SER A 52 -5.86 6.20 -2.73
CA SER A 52 -4.61 6.89 -2.39
C SER A 52 -3.71 6.03 -1.50
N GLY A 53 -4.28 5.36 -0.49
CA GLY A 53 -3.55 4.43 0.37
C GLY A 53 -3.04 3.20 -0.38
N GLY A 54 -3.87 2.59 -1.22
CA GLY A 54 -3.46 1.44 -2.05
C GLY A 54 -2.33 1.80 -3.01
N VAL A 55 -2.49 2.87 -3.78
CA VAL A 55 -1.49 3.31 -4.78
C VAL A 55 -0.20 3.75 -4.10
N GLY A 56 -0.28 4.56 -3.04
CA GLY A 56 0.94 5.01 -2.36
C GLY A 56 1.68 3.87 -1.67
N VAL A 57 0.98 2.97 -0.98
CA VAL A 57 1.63 1.76 -0.43
C VAL A 57 2.23 0.90 -1.55
N PHE A 58 1.51 0.68 -2.66
CA PHE A 58 2.05 -0.07 -3.80
C PHE A 58 3.35 0.54 -4.34
N ILE A 59 3.43 1.87 -4.45
CA ILE A 59 4.64 2.56 -4.90
C ILE A 59 5.77 2.42 -3.87
N GLY A 60 5.51 2.75 -2.60
CA GLY A 60 6.52 2.74 -1.54
C GLY A 60 7.02 1.33 -1.21
N TRP A 61 6.10 0.41 -0.92
CA TRP A 61 6.39 -1.00 -0.65
C TRP A 61 6.96 -1.70 -1.88
N GLY A 62 6.35 -1.50 -3.05
CA GLY A 62 6.79 -2.11 -4.30
C GLY A 62 8.22 -1.72 -4.66
N GLY A 63 8.61 -0.46 -4.43
CA GLY A 63 10.00 -0.02 -4.61
C GLY A 63 10.99 -0.80 -3.76
N ILE A 64 10.65 -1.07 -2.50
CA ILE A 64 11.51 -1.86 -1.59
C ILE A 64 11.56 -3.32 -2.01
N VAL A 65 10.43 -3.92 -2.38
CA VAL A 65 10.38 -5.29 -2.88
C VAL A 65 11.24 -5.44 -4.14
N LEU A 66 11.10 -4.52 -5.10
CA LEU A 66 11.92 -4.51 -6.32
C LEU A 66 13.42 -4.38 -6.00
N ASN A 67 13.77 -3.49 -5.08
CA ASN A 67 15.16 -3.35 -4.62
C ASN A 67 15.67 -4.64 -3.96
N GLY A 68 14.83 -5.33 -3.19
CA GLY A 68 15.16 -6.63 -2.60
C GLY A 68 15.37 -7.72 -3.65
N ILE A 69 14.56 -7.74 -4.70
CA ILE A 69 14.70 -8.68 -5.83
C ILE A 69 16.04 -8.49 -6.54
N ILE A 70 16.40 -7.23 -6.85
CA ILE A 70 17.61 -6.90 -7.61
C ILE A 70 18.87 -7.22 -6.81
N ASN A 71 18.91 -6.91 -5.50
CA ASN A 71 20.16 -6.98 -4.74
C ASN A 71 20.39 -8.32 -4.03
N ASN A 72 19.33 -9.04 -3.63
CA ASN A 72 19.46 -10.18 -2.72
C ASN A 72 19.15 -11.54 -3.38
N ASN A 73 18.86 -11.56 -4.68
CA ASN A 73 18.45 -12.74 -5.44
C ASN A 73 17.51 -13.72 -4.69
N PRO A 74 16.36 -13.23 -4.15
CA PRO A 74 15.41 -14.07 -3.42
C PRO A 74 14.75 -15.15 -4.30
N ALA A 75 14.94 -15.10 -5.62
CA ALA A 75 14.35 -16.03 -6.58
C ALA A 75 14.77 -17.47 -6.31
N ALA A 76 16.03 -17.71 -5.97
CA ALA A 76 16.53 -19.05 -5.65
C ALA A 76 15.81 -19.68 -4.44
N LEU A 77 15.50 -18.86 -3.43
CA LEU A 77 14.84 -19.31 -2.21
C LEU A 77 13.34 -19.57 -2.44
N LEU A 78 12.70 -18.72 -3.24
CA LEU A 78 11.31 -18.89 -3.65
C LEU A 78 11.11 -20.07 -4.61
N ASP A 79 12.04 -20.29 -5.54
CA ASP A 79 12.00 -21.45 -6.44
C ASP A 79 12.27 -22.76 -5.69
N ALA A 80 13.12 -22.76 -4.66
CA ALA A 80 13.27 -23.92 -3.77
C ALA A 80 11.95 -24.24 -3.04
N PHE A 81 11.24 -23.21 -2.56
CA PHE A 81 9.91 -23.35 -1.97
C PHE A 81 8.87 -23.88 -2.98
N GLY A 82 8.87 -23.36 -4.20
CA GLY A 82 8.02 -23.84 -5.28
C GLY A 82 8.30 -25.30 -5.64
N SER A 83 9.58 -25.68 -5.72
CA SER A 83 10.02 -27.04 -6.04
C SER A 83 9.49 -28.08 -5.04
N ILE A 84 9.47 -27.76 -3.73
CA ILE A 84 8.87 -28.62 -2.69
C ILE A 84 7.37 -28.87 -2.96
N MET A 85 6.67 -27.89 -3.53
CA MET A 85 5.26 -27.99 -3.90
C MET A 85 5.04 -28.56 -5.32
N GLY A 86 6.11 -29.01 -5.99
CA GLY A 86 6.04 -29.53 -7.37
C GLY A 86 5.89 -28.45 -8.44
N LEU A 87 6.16 -27.19 -8.11
CA LEU A 87 6.01 -26.04 -9.00
C LEU A 87 7.37 -25.38 -9.23
N THR A 88 8.00 -25.62 -10.38
CA THR A 88 9.29 -25.00 -10.72
C THR A 88 9.09 -23.72 -11.54
N GLY A 89 9.95 -22.72 -11.33
CA GLY A 89 9.94 -21.47 -12.10
C GLY A 89 8.77 -20.54 -11.79
N ILE A 90 8.17 -20.66 -10.60
CA ILE A 90 7.02 -19.84 -10.16
C ILE A 90 7.40 -18.75 -9.15
N ALA A 91 8.68 -18.51 -8.87
CA ALA A 91 9.12 -17.44 -7.97
C ALA A 91 8.48 -16.07 -8.29
N TRP A 92 8.25 -15.78 -9.58
CA TRP A 92 7.61 -14.54 -10.03
C TRP A 92 6.17 -14.36 -9.52
N VAL A 93 5.43 -15.46 -9.32
CA VAL A 93 4.05 -15.42 -8.77
C VAL A 93 4.06 -14.92 -7.34
N PHE A 94 5.03 -15.36 -6.54
CA PHE A 94 5.17 -14.90 -5.16
C PHE A 94 5.46 -13.40 -5.08
N TYR A 95 6.26 -12.85 -5.98
CA TYR A 95 6.47 -11.39 -6.02
C TYR A 95 5.19 -10.62 -6.32
N ILE A 96 4.39 -11.09 -7.27
CA ILE A 96 3.09 -10.49 -7.57
C ILE A 96 2.20 -10.53 -6.33
N LEU A 97 2.12 -11.69 -5.65
CA LEU A 97 1.31 -11.83 -4.44
C LEU A 97 1.78 -10.90 -3.32
N ILE A 98 3.09 -10.78 -3.08
CA ILE A 98 3.65 -9.89 -2.06
C ILE A 98 3.28 -8.43 -2.34
N VAL A 99 3.40 -7.99 -3.60
CA VAL A 99 3.04 -6.63 -3.99
C VAL A 99 1.53 -6.41 -3.90
N MET A 100 0.73 -7.40 -4.29
CA MET A 100 -0.74 -7.35 -4.15
C MET A 100 -1.17 -7.25 -2.69
N PHE A 101 -0.53 -7.98 -1.77
CA PHE A 101 -0.81 -7.85 -0.33
C PHE A 101 -0.48 -6.45 0.18
N GLY A 102 0.63 -5.86 -0.26
CA GLY A 102 0.96 -4.47 0.04
C GLY A 102 -0.16 -3.51 -0.40
N PHE A 103 -0.62 -3.64 -1.66
CA PHE A 103 -1.73 -2.84 -2.17
C PHE A 103 -3.02 -3.04 -1.35
N LEU A 104 -3.39 -4.28 -1.07
CA LEU A 104 -4.60 -4.59 -0.29
C LEU A 104 -4.54 -4.04 1.13
N PHE A 105 -3.38 -4.07 1.79
CA PHE A 105 -3.19 -3.41 3.08
C PHE A 105 -3.24 -1.89 3.00
N GLY A 106 -2.71 -1.31 1.92
CA GLY A 106 -2.89 0.12 1.63
C GLY A 106 -4.36 0.51 1.47
N VAL A 107 -5.12 -0.30 0.72
CA VAL A 107 -6.58 -0.11 0.54
C VAL A 107 -7.31 -0.26 1.86
N LEU A 108 -7.03 -1.30 2.63
CA LEU A 108 -7.65 -1.55 3.94
C LEU A 108 -7.35 -0.41 4.91
N GLY A 109 -6.09 0.02 5.01
CA GLY A 109 -5.70 1.18 5.81
C GLY A 109 -6.46 2.43 5.35
N GLY A 110 -6.48 2.70 4.05
CA GLY A 110 -7.19 3.84 3.47
C GLY A 110 -8.70 3.83 3.76
N ALA A 111 -9.32 2.65 3.73
CA ALA A 111 -10.71 2.45 4.10
C ALA A 111 -10.95 2.79 5.58
N LEU A 112 -10.08 2.31 6.47
CA LEU A 112 -10.18 2.59 7.92
C LEU A 112 -10.00 4.08 8.22
N GLY A 113 -8.97 4.71 7.65
CA GLY A 113 -8.68 6.13 7.87
C GLY A 113 -9.79 7.04 7.33
N GLY A 114 -10.25 6.77 6.10
CA GLY A 114 -11.36 7.52 5.49
C GLY A 114 -12.70 7.27 6.20
N GLY A 115 -12.92 6.05 6.67
CA GLY A 115 -14.09 5.69 7.48
C GLY A 115 -14.17 6.49 8.78
N ILE A 116 -13.06 6.60 9.51
CA ILE A 116 -12.99 7.38 10.77
C ILE A 116 -13.26 8.87 10.50
N ILE A 117 -12.63 9.47 9.49
CA ILE A 117 -12.82 10.89 9.20
C ILE A 117 -14.28 11.19 8.83
N ARG A 118 -14.95 10.27 8.15
CA ARG A 118 -16.37 10.41 7.84
C ARG A 118 -17.28 10.41 9.07
N LEU A 119 -16.88 9.72 10.14
CA LEU A 119 -17.61 9.72 11.41
C LEU A 119 -17.37 11.01 12.21
N ILE A 120 -16.20 11.63 12.05
CA ILE A 120 -15.81 12.84 12.80
C ILE A 120 -16.27 14.11 12.08
N VAL A 121 -16.16 14.15 10.75
CA VAL A 121 -16.44 15.34 9.94
C VAL A 121 -17.82 15.18 9.27
N PRO A 122 -18.83 15.97 9.67
CA PRO A 122 -20.16 15.86 9.08
C PRO A 122 -20.15 16.17 7.58
N LYS A 123 -21.04 15.47 6.86
CA LYS A 123 -21.19 15.44 5.39
C LYS A 123 -21.39 16.81 4.71
N THR A 124 -21.55 17.89 5.47
CA THR A 124 -21.78 19.26 4.97
C THR A 124 -20.58 19.88 4.26
N ARG A 125 -19.37 19.28 4.35
CA ARG A 125 -18.17 19.71 3.62
C ARG A 125 -17.91 18.98 2.29
N GLU A 126 -18.73 18.00 1.90
CA GLU A 126 -18.59 17.27 0.62
C GLU A 126 -19.17 18.02 -0.61
N LYS A 127 -19.59 19.30 -0.44
CA LYS A 127 -20.10 20.14 -1.54
C LYS A 127 -19.00 20.96 -2.20
#